data_AF-A0A0D2PYK2-F1
#
_entry.id   AF-A0A0D2PYK2-F1
#
_cell.length_a   1.000
_cell.length_b   1.000
_cell.length_c   1.000
_cell.angle_alpha   90.00
_cell.angle_beta   90.00
_cell.angle_gamma   90.00
#
_symmetry.space_group_name_H-M   'P 1'
#
loop_
_entity.id
_entity.type
_entity.pdbx_description
1 polymer ?
#
loop_
_entity_poly.entity_id
_entity_poly.type
_entity_poly.pdbx_seq_one_letter_code
_entity_poly.pdbx_strand_id
1 'polypeptide(L)' 'MPIKLVFYLPSLSAEDRATLFGSLVAVTAYPRGNPIREGVISGVFSYDAHHILTIAATVFAVVPFALAFWMPKW' A
#
# COMPACT_ATOMS: atom_id res chain seq x y z
N MET A 1 -4.89 4.66 -7.16
CA MET A 1 -4.41 5.14 -5.85
C MET A 1 -3.44 6.34 -5.97
N PRO A 2 -3.77 7.40 -6.72
CA PRO A 2 -3.45 8.79 -6.34
C PRO A 2 -4.65 9.52 -5.74
N ILE A 3 -5.85 9.08 -6.13
CA ILE A 3 -7.15 9.62 -5.69
C ILE A 3 -7.30 9.56 -4.16
N LYS A 4 -6.79 8.49 -3.50
CA LYS A 4 -6.82 8.43 -2.03
C LYS A 4 -5.96 9.51 -1.39
N LEU A 5 -4.81 9.89 -1.95
CA LEU A 5 -4.03 11.03 -1.42
C LEU A 5 -4.78 12.35 -1.56
N VAL A 6 -5.72 12.49 -2.50
CA VAL A 6 -6.55 13.70 -2.60
C VAL A 6 -7.39 13.88 -1.34
N PHE A 7 -7.93 12.79 -0.78
CA PHE A 7 -8.70 12.83 0.45
C PHE A 7 -7.84 13.16 1.68
N TYR A 8 -6.63 12.59 1.77
CA TYR A 8 -5.76 12.78 2.93
C TYR A 8 -4.88 14.04 2.86
N LEU A 9 -4.59 14.55 1.65
CA LEU A 9 -3.74 15.71 1.40
C LEU A 9 -4.41 16.66 0.39
N PRO A 10 -5.57 17.24 0.72
CA PRO A 10 -6.34 18.10 -0.19
C PRO A 10 -5.59 19.37 -0.60
N SER A 11 -4.62 19.81 0.21
CA SER A 11 -3.82 21.02 0.01
C SER A 11 -2.70 20.89 -1.03
N LEU A 12 -2.30 19.68 -1.42
CA LEU A 12 -1.21 19.46 -2.37
C LEU A 12 -1.67 19.45 -3.83
N SER A 13 -0.80 19.88 -4.74
CA SER A 13 -1.05 19.79 -6.18
C SER A 13 -1.08 18.32 -6.63
N ALA A 14 -1.68 18.04 -7.80
CA ALA A 14 -1.73 16.67 -8.33
C ALA A 14 -0.33 16.11 -8.61
N GLU A 15 0.62 16.96 -9.01
CA GLU A 15 2.01 16.63 -9.30
C GLU A 15 2.78 16.28 -8.02
N ASP A 16 2.58 17.04 -6.94
CA ASP A 16 3.19 16.75 -5.64
C ASP A 16 2.66 15.43 -5.07
N ARG A 17 1.35 15.16 -5.19
CA ARG A 17 0.77 13.89 -4.77
C ARG A 17 1.31 12.71 -5.57
N ALA A 18 1.53 12.88 -6.88
CA ALA A 18 2.13 11.84 -7.73
C ALA A 18 3.59 11.57 -7.33
N THR A 19 4.35 12.62 -7.03
CA THR A 19 5.74 12.51 -6.56
C THR A 19 5.84 11.81 -5.21
N LEU A 20 4.96 12.15 -4.27
CA LEU A 20 4.86 11.50 -2.95
C LEU A 20 4.39 10.05 -3.05
N PHE A 21 3.52 9.73 -4.01
CA PHE A 21 3.12 8.34 -4.28
C PHE A 21 4.25 7.52 -4.91
N GLY A 22 5.03 8.13 -5.80
CA GLY A 22 6.10 7.45 -6.54
C GLY A 22 7.43 7.29 -5.79
N SER A 23 7.68 8.09 -4.73
CA SER A 23 8.97 8.10 -4.04
C SER A 23 8.83 8.01 -2.52
N LEU A 24 9.24 6.86 -1.96
CA LEU A 24 9.32 6.67 -0.51
C LEU A 24 10.30 7.65 0.15
N VAL A 25 11.38 8.01 -0.56
CA VAL A 25 12.41 8.95 -0.09
C VAL A 25 11.83 10.35 0.09
N ALA A 26 10.94 10.77 -0.82
CA ALA A 26 10.25 12.06 -0.70
C ALA A 26 9.34 12.10 0.53
N VAL A 27 8.74 10.96 0.92
CA VAL A 27 7.89 10.84 2.10
C VAL A 27 8.71 10.81 3.39
N THR A 28 9.85 10.10 3.39
CA THR A 28 10.72 9.99 4.58
C THR A 28 11.52 11.26 4.86
N ALA A 29 11.64 12.17 3.90
CA ALA A 29 12.19 13.50 4.10
C ALA A 29 11.36 14.33 5.12
N TYR A 30 10.07 14.02 5.28
CA TYR A 30 9.22 14.64 6.29
C TYR A 30 9.34 13.89 7.63
N PRO A 31 9.50 14.59 8.77
CA PRO A 31 9.53 13.95 10.08
C PRO A 31 8.16 13.32 10.42
N ARG A 32 8.17 12.31 11.31
CA ARG A 32 6.95 11.67 11.81
C ARG A 32 6.13 12.71 12.59
N GLY A 33 4.80 12.71 12.43
CA GLY A 33 3.92 13.76 12.94
C GLY A 33 3.73 14.96 12.01
N ASN A 34 4.44 15.05 10.87
CA ASN A 34 4.12 16.02 9.83
C ASN A 34 2.81 15.59 9.11
N PRO A 35 1.83 16.50 8.90
CA PRO A 35 0.57 16.16 8.26
C PRO A 35 0.73 15.56 6.86
N ILE A 36 1.78 15.94 6.11
CA ILE A 36 2.11 15.36 4.80
C ILE A 36 2.48 13.89 4.96
N ARG A 37 3.39 13.58 5.88
CA ARG A 37 3.82 12.19 6.12
C ARG A 37 2.69 11.34 6.68
N GLU A 38 1.95 11.84 7.65
CA GLU A 38 0.81 11.11 8.22
C GLU A 38 -0.31 10.93 7.20
N GLY A 39 -0.57 11.92 6.35
CA GLY A 39 -1.55 11.81 5.27
C GLY A 39 -1.14 10.82 4.18
N VAL A 40 0.15 10.75 3.83
CA VAL A 40 0.67 9.71 2.92
C VAL A 40 0.58 8.33 3.58
N ILE A 41 0.97 8.20 4.86
CA ILE A 41 0.83 6.93 5.60
C ILE A 41 -0.63 6.48 5.63
N SER A 42 -1.55 7.41 5.90
CA SER A 42 -2.98 7.15 6.01
C SER A 42 -3.68 6.95 4.66
N GLY A 43 -3.10 7.40 3.55
CA GLY A 43 -3.70 7.28 2.22
C GLY A 43 -3.09 6.23 1.30
N VAL A 44 -1.77 6.05 1.36
CA VAL A 44 -0.98 5.15 0.52
C VAL A 44 -0.62 3.89 1.28
N PHE A 45 -0.09 4.05 2.49
CA PHE A 45 0.35 2.93 3.31
C PHE A 45 -0.75 2.34 4.18
N SER A 46 -1.94 2.92 4.11
CA SER A 46 -3.06 2.56 4.98
C SER A 46 -3.59 1.16 4.74
N TYR A 47 -4.29 0.71 5.77
CA TYR A 47 -4.88 -0.61 5.92
C TYR A 47 -5.62 -1.09 4.68
N ASP A 48 -6.44 -0.27 4.02
CA ASP A 48 -7.29 -0.73 2.91
C ASP A 48 -6.53 -1.37 1.73
N ALA A 49 -5.45 -0.72 1.29
CA ALA A 49 -4.69 -1.20 0.14
C ALA A 49 -3.90 -2.47 0.50
N HIS A 50 -3.25 -2.44 1.67
CA HIS A 50 -2.47 -3.56 2.17
C HIS A 50 -3.35 -4.75 2.57
N HIS A 51 -4.54 -4.52 3.12
CA HIS A 51 -5.50 -5.55 3.51
C HIS A 51 -5.97 -6.34 2.30
N ILE A 52 -6.38 -5.66 1.21
CA ILE A 52 -6.81 -6.32 -0.03
C ILE A 52 -5.64 -7.09 -0.65
N LEU A 53 -4.44 -6.51 -0.71
CA LEU A 53 -3.26 -7.20 -1.22
C LEU A 53 -2.90 -8.44 -0.39
N THR A 54 -3.03 -8.36 0.94
CA THR A 54 -2.76 -9.48 1.84
C THR A 54 -3.79 -10.59 1.68
N ILE A 55 -5.08 -10.25 1.55
CA ILE A 55 -6.13 -11.23 1.27
C ILE A 55 -5.86 -11.90 -0.07
N ALA A 56 -5.57 -11.12 -1.13
CA ALA A 56 -5.28 -11.67 -2.45
C ALA A 56 -4.07 -12.62 -2.39
N ALA A 57 -2.97 -12.20 -1.77
CA ALA A 57 -1.79 -13.03 -1.58
C ALA A 57 -2.10 -14.33 -0.82
N THR A 58 -2.96 -14.27 0.21
CA THR A 58 -3.38 -15.44 0.99
C THR A 58 -4.17 -16.41 0.10
N VAL A 59 -5.11 -15.93 -0.70
CA VAL A 59 -5.87 -16.76 -1.65
C VAL A 59 -4.95 -17.43 -2.67
N PHE A 60 -3.98 -16.69 -3.22
CA PHE A 60 -2.99 -17.25 -4.13
C PHE A 60 -2.09 -18.30 -3.46
N ALA A 61 -1.77 -18.13 -2.18
CA ALA A 61 -0.98 -19.09 -1.41
C ALA A 61 -1.73 -20.40 -1.15
N VAL A 62 -3.07 -20.40 -1.09
CA VAL A 62 -3.87 -21.63 -0.91
C VAL A 62 -3.64 -22.64 -2.04
N VAL A 63 -3.46 -22.17 -3.28
CA VAL A 63 -3.29 -23.03 -4.47
C VAL A 63 -2.07 -23.96 -4.36
N PRO A 64 -0.83 -23.48 -4.14
CA PRO A 64 0.32 -24.37 -3.98
C PRO A 64 0.21 -25.28 -2.76
N PHE A 65 -0.41 -24.85 -1.66
CA PHE A 65 -0.66 -25.73 -0.51
C PHE A 65 -1.64 -26.86 -0.87
N ALA A 66 -2.73 -26.57 -1.57
CA ALA A 66 -3.68 -27.58 -2.03
C ALA A 66 -3.02 -28.59 -2.99
N LEU A 67 -2.20 -28.11 -3.93
CA LEU A 67 -1.44 -28.97 -4.84
C LEU A 67 -0.43 -29.84 -4.07
N ALA A 68 0.22 -29.32 -3.03
CA ALA A 68 1.14 -30.09 -2.20
C ALA A 68 0.45 -31.23 -1.43
N PHE A 69 -0.82 -31.07 -1.01
CA PHE A 69 -1.58 -32.15 -0.36
C PHE A 69 -1.95 -33.29 -1.32
N TRP A 70 -2.10 -33.00 -2.62
CA TRP A 70 -2.39 -34.01 -3.64
C TRP A 70 -1.15 -34.54 -4.36
N MET A 71 0.05 -34.04 -4.03
CA MET A 71 1.27 -34.66 -4.52
C MET A 71 1.40 -36.08 -3.94
N PRO A 72 1.52 -37.11 -4.80
CA PRO A 72 1.74 -38.47 -4.33
C PRO A 72 3.02 -38.51 -3.51
N LYS A 73 2.95 -39.14 -2.33
CA LYS A 73 4.14 -39.50 -1.57
C LYS A 73 4.82 -40.63 -2.33
N TRP A 74 5.74 -40.27 -3.22
CA TRP A 74 6.85 -41.13 -3.61
C TRP A 74 7.62 -41.63 -2.37
#